data_AF-A0A7Y4ZNX7-F1
#
_entry.id   AF-A0A7Y4ZNX7-F1
#
_cell.length_a   1.000
_cell.length_b   1.000
_cell.length_c   1.000
_cell.angle_alpha   90.00
_cell.angle_beta   90.00
_cell.angle_gamma   90.00
#
_symmetry.space_group_name_H-M   'P 1'
#
loop_
_entity.id
_entity.type
_entity.pdbx_description
1 polymer ?
#
loop_
_entity_poly.entity_id
_entity_poly.type
_entity_poly.pdbx_seq_one_letter_code
_entity_poly.pdbx_strand_id
1 'polypeptide(L)'
;MQMTSGGDWICMDCAARNGAAGNCGKCGEGPVLALADPQVRSALKQQDGERERKRSRMLLGVASGIGAIVGFPLVFTLGMFIGLAAVVGLGGVIFLILRAVFPYRPRFADIAG
;
A
#
# COMPACT_ATOMS: atom_id res chain seq x y z
N MET A 1 -8.49 18.72 -32.07
CA MET A 1 -8.46 17.56 -31.16
C MET A 1 -7.98 18.07 -29.81
N GLN A 2 -8.89 18.19 -28.85
CA GLN A 2 -8.62 18.83 -27.56
C GLN A 2 -7.75 17.89 -26.71
N MET A 3 -6.52 18.32 -26.44
CA MET A 3 -5.67 17.71 -25.41
C MET A 3 -6.27 18.12 -24.06
N THR A 4 -7.10 17.27 -23.46
CA THR A 4 -7.58 17.49 -22.09
C THR A 4 -6.39 17.38 -21.15
N SER A 5 -5.91 18.51 -20.63
CA SER A 5 -5.07 18.54 -19.44
C SER A 5 -5.77 17.75 -18.33
N GLY A 6 -5.05 16.85 -17.68
CA GLY A 6 -5.59 15.82 -16.79
C GLY A 6 -6.66 16.32 -15.83
N GLY A 7 -7.82 15.65 -15.87
CA GLY A 7 -9.05 16.06 -15.18
C GLY A 7 -8.87 16.53 -13.75
N ASP A 8 -9.55 17.64 -13.44
CA ASP A 8 -9.57 18.33 -12.15
C ASP A 8 -10.31 17.56 -11.05
N TRP A 9 -10.92 16.41 -11.36
CA TRP A 9 -11.74 15.64 -10.43
C TRP A 9 -11.28 14.19 -10.34
N ILE A 10 -11.34 13.58 -9.15
CA ILE A 10 -11.03 12.16 -8.92
C ILE A 10 -12.13 11.44 -8.13
N CYS A 11 -12.44 10.21 -8.54
CA CYS A 11 -13.39 9.36 -7.83
C CYS A 11 -12.74 8.63 -6.64
N MET A 12 -13.40 8.59 -5.49
CA MET A 12 -12.91 7.88 -4.29
C MET A 12 -12.96 6.37 -4.39
N ASP A 13 -13.91 5.85 -5.16
CA ASP A 13 -14.18 4.42 -5.23
C ASP A 13 -13.26 3.75 -6.25
N CYS A 14 -13.19 4.30 -7.46
CA CYS A 14 -12.43 3.70 -8.55
C CYS A 14 -11.12 4.42 -8.90
N ALA A 15 -10.82 5.56 -8.26
CA ALA A 15 -9.62 6.38 -8.50
C ALA A 15 -9.45 6.92 -9.93
N ALA A 16 -10.51 6.88 -10.74
CA ALA A 16 -10.48 7.45 -12.09
C ALA A 16 -10.55 8.98 -12.04
N ARG A 17 -9.81 9.63 -12.95
CA ARG A 17 -9.95 11.06 -13.23
C ARG A 17 -11.23 11.33 -14.01
N ASN A 18 -11.89 12.42 -13.70
CA ASN A 18 -13.07 12.92 -14.41
C ASN A 18 -12.88 14.38 -14.80
N GLY A 19 -13.56 14.77 -15.87
CA GLY A 19 -13.56 16.15 -16.36
C GLY A 19 -14.56 17.07 -15.66
N ALA A 20 -15.47 16.53 -14.84
CA ALA A 20 -16.53 17.29 -14.19
C ALA A 20 -16.89 16.73 -12.80
N ALA A 21 -17.49 17.59 -11.98
CA ALA A 21 -18.16 17.22 -10.74
C ALA A 21 -19.45 16.41 -11.02
N GLY A 22 -19.86 15.54 -10.09
CA GLY A 22 -21.08 14.73 -10.21
C GLY A 22 -20.85 13.24 -9.95
N ASN A 23 -21.35 12.39 -10.84
CA ASN A 23 -21.14 10.95 -10.77
C ASN A 23 -19.89 10.53 -11.53
N CYS A 24 -19.23 9.47 -11.08
CA CYS A 24 -18.05 9.00 -11.79
C CYS A 24 -18.41 8.40 -13.15
N GLY A 25 -17.81 8.92 -14.24
CA GLY A 25 -18.04 8.39 -15.59
C GLY A 25 -17.57 6.95 -15.81
N LYS A 26 -16.73 6.41 -14.91
CA LYS A 26 -16.19 5.04 -15.01
C LYS A 26 -16.97 4.02 -14.19
N CYS A 27 -17.32 4.33 -12.94
CA CYS A 27 -18.02 3.39 -12.05
C CYS A 27 -19.47 3.76 -11.75
N GLY A 28 -19.96 4.92 -12.18
CA GLY A 28 -21.34 5.38 -11.89
C GLY A 28 -21.56 5.82 -10.45
N GLU A 29 -20.85 5.24 -9.50
CA GLU A 29 -20.89 5.58 -8.08
C GLU A 29 -19.80 6.58 -7.63
N GLY A 30 -20.10 7.23 -6.50
CA GLY A 30 -19.10 7.85 -5.63
C GLY A 30 -18.93 9.35 -5.82
N PRO A 31 -18.63 10.09 -4.73
CA PRO A 31 -18.29 11.50 -4.85
C PRO A 31 -16.98 11.65 -5.65
N VAL A 32 -17.03 12.46 -6.69
CA VAL A 32 -15.82 13.03 -7.32
C VAL A 32 -15.37 14.24 -6.52
N LEU A 33 -14.10 14.27 -6.13
CA LEU A 33 -13.52 15.41 -5.43
C LEU A 33 -12.59 16.18 -6.35
N ALA A 34 -12.56 17.50 -6.18
CA ALA A 34 -11.68 18.38 -6.93
C ALA A 34 -10.22 18.20 -6.47
N LEU A 35 -9.34 17.82 -7.39
CA LEU A 35 -7.89 17.76 -7.19
C LEU A 35 -7.24 19.14 -7.06
N ALA A 36 -7.91 20.18 -7.59
CA ALA A 36 -7.47 21.56 -7.47
C ALA A 36 -7.49 22.06 -6.02
N ASP A 37 -8.32 21.45 -5.16
CA ASP A 37 -8.37 21.78 -3.74
C ASP A 37 -7.16 21.17 -3.00
N PRO A 38 -6.29 22.00 -2.37
CA PRO A 38 -5.15 21.51 -1.59
C PRO A 38 -5.56 20.61 -0.41
N GLN A 39 -6.74 20.81 0.17
CA GLN A 39 -7.24 19.98 1.27
C GLN A 39 -7.55 18.57 0.80
N VAL A 40 -8.19 18.43 -0.36
CA VAL A 40 -8.48 17.14 -0.99
C VAL A 40 -7.19 16.42 -1.37
N ARG A 41 -6.27 17.12 -2.04
CA ARG A 41 -4.98 16.54 -2.44
C ARG A 41 -4.18 16.02 -1.24
N SER A 42 -4.13 16.77 -0.15
CA SER A 42 -3.42 16.33 1.07
C SER A 42 -4.14 15.18 1.79
N ALA A 43 -5.46 15.20 1.87
CA ALA A 43 -6.25 14.09 2.43
C ALA A 43 -6.05 12.78 1.66
N LEU A 44 -5.99 12.83 0.32
CA LEU A 44 -5.74 11.65 -0.51
C LEU A 44 -4.33 11.08 -0.30
N LYS A 45 -3.33 11.97 -0.22
CA LYS A 45 -1.96 11.56 0.14
C LYS A 45 -1.89 10.93 1.53
N GLN A 46 -2.61 11.48 2.50
CA GLN A 46 -2.69 10.90 3.85
C GLN A 46 -3.34 9.52 3.83
N GLN A 47 -4.46 9.36 3.12
CA GLN A 47 -5.13 8.06 3.00
C GLN A 47 -4.26 6.99 2.35
N ASP A 48 -3.52 7.33 1.30
CA ASP A 48 -2.57 6.40 0.67
C ASP A 48 -1.42 6.03 1.63
N GLY A 49 -0.89 7.01 2.37
CA GLY A 49 0.13 6.74 3.41
C GLY A 49 -0.38 5.84 4.54
N GLU A 50 -1.62 6.02 4.99
CA GLU A 50 -2.22 5.14 5.99
C GLU A 50 -2.40 3.70 5.48
N ARG A 51 -2.82 3.53 4.23
CA ARG A 51 -2.98 2.21 3.61
C ARG A 51 -1.65 1.50 3.45
N GLU A 52 -0.60 2.21 3.03
CA GLU A 52 0.75 1.68 2.97
C GLU A 52 1.23 1.20 4.35
N ARG A 53 0.98 1.99 5.40
CA ARG A 53 1.31 1.61 6.79
C ARG A 53 0.52 0.40 7.26
N LYS A 54 -0.80 0.36 7.04
CA LYS A 54 -1.66 -0.79 7.40
C LYS A 54 -1.18 -2.07 6.72
N ARG A 55 -0.85 -1.98 5.43
CA ARG A 55 -0.32 -3.12 4.67
C ARG A 55 1.05 -3.56 5.15
N SER A 56 1.97 -2.62 5.38
CA SER A 56 3.31 -2.93 5.90
C SER A 56 3.22 -3.62 7.27
N ARG A 57 2.30 -3.18 8.13
CA ARG A 57 2.04 -3.83 9.42
C ARG A 57 1.48 -5.25 9.25
N MET A 58 0.56 -5.45 8.32
CA MET A 58 0.00 -6.76 8.02
C MET A 58 1.07 -7.71 7.47
N LEU A 59 1.88 -7.26 6.50
CA LEU A 59 2.98 -8.05 5.91
C LEU A 59 4.05 -8.39 6.95
N LEU A 60 4.41 -7.43 7.81
CA LEU A 60 5.36 -7.66 8.90
C LEU A 60 4.81 -8.68 9.90
N GLY A 61 3.52 -8.63 10.23
CA GLY A 61 2.87 -9.60 11.09
C GLY A 61 2.91 -11.03 10.50
N VAL A 62 2.61 -11.18 9.20
CA VAL A 62 2.69 -12.47 8.50
C VAL A 62 4.13 -12.99 8.45
N ALA A 63 5.09 -12.15 8.06
CA ALA A 63 6.49 -12.54 7.99
C ALA A 63 7.04 -12.94 9.38
N SER A 64 6.66 -12.20 10.43
CA SER A 64 7.02 -12.51 11.82
C SER A 64 6.44 -13.85 12.26
N GLY A 65 5.17 -14.13 11.96
CA GLY A 65 4.54 -15.41 12.27
C GLY A 65 5.26 -16.59 11.63
N ILE A 66 5.57 -16.51 10.33
CA ILE A 66 6.29 -17.58 9.62
C ILE A 66 7.72 -17.72 10.17
N GLY A 67 8.42 -16.60 10.40
CA GLY A 67 9.77 -16.59 10.95
C GLY A 67 9.86 -17.22 12.35
N ALA A 68 8.86 -17.01 13.19
CA ALA A 68 8.80 -17.64 14.51
C ALA A 68 8.57 -19.16 14.42
N ILE A 69 7.69 -19.63 13.55
CA ILE A 69 7.41 -21.07 13.39
C ILE A 69 8.67 -21.83 12.96
N VAL A 70 9.44 -21.27 12.01
CA VAL A 70 10.65 -21.92 11.47
C VAL A 70 11.87 -21.68 12.36
N GLY A 71 11.99 -20.48 12.93
CA GLY A 71 13.18 -20.08 13.67
C GLY A 71 13.17 -20.49 15.14
N PHE A 72 12.01 -20.63 15.78
CA PHE A 72 11.92 -21.06 17.18
C PHE A 72 12.50 -22.46 17.42
N PRO A 73 12.27 -23.48 16.57
CA PRO A 73 12.97 -24.76 16.65
C PRO A 73 14.49 -24.62 16.57
N LEU A 74 15.00 -23.75 15.68
CA LEU A 74 16.44 -23.54 15.49
C LEU A 74 17.11 -22.91 16.72
N VAL A 75 16.40 -22.03 17.44
CA VAL A 75 16.84 -21.47 18.73
C VAL A 75 17.02 -22.57 19.77
N PHE A 76 16.10 -23.53 19.81
CA PHE A 76 16.14 -24.62 20.78
C PHE A 76 17.23 -25.65 20.45
N THR A 77 17.53 -25.88 19.17
CA THR A 77 18.50 -26.90 18.73
C THR A 77 19.94 -26.41 18.60
N LEU A 78 20.16 -25.20 18.07
CA LEU A 78 21.50 -24.68 17.74
C LEU A 78 22.02 -23.68 18.77
N GLY A 79 21.24 -23.42 19.82
CA GLY A 79 21.55 -22.43 20.84
C GLY A 79 21.05 -21.02 20.47
N MET A 80 20.89 -20.20 21.51
CA MET A 80 20.14 -18.94 21.45
C MET A 80 20.63 -17.97 20.36
N PHE A 81 21.95 -17.81 20.23
CA PHE A 81 22.55 -16.85 19.31
C PHE A 81 22.39 -17.25 17.84
N ILE A 82 22.62 -18.53 17.52
CA ILE A 82 22.53 -19.04 16.14
C ILE A 82 21.06 -19.08 15.70
N GLY A 83 20.16 -19.52 16.58
CA GLY A 83 18.74 -19.53 16.27
C GLY A 83 18.15 -18.13 16.11
N LEU A 84 18.54 -17.16 16.95
CA LEU A 84 18.07 -15.77 16.78
C LEU A 84 18.53 -15.17 15.45
N ALA A 85 19.79 -15.41 15.07
CA ALA A 85 20.29 -14.98 13.77
C ALA A 85 19.48 -15.61 12.62
N ALA A 86 19.12 -16.89 12.73
CA ALA A 86 18.28 -17.57 11.75
C ALA A 86 16.85 -17.00 11.70
N VAL A 87 16.22 -16.71 12.85
CA VAL A 87 14.89 -16.09 12.92
C VAL A 87 14.87 -14.74 12.22
N VAL A 88 15.86 -13.87 12.53
CA VAL A 88 15.96 -12.53 11.93
C VAL A 88 16.25 -12.60 10.44
N GLY A 89 17.20 -13.47 10.04
CA GLY A 89 17.56 -13.67 8.64
C GLY A 89 16.39 -14.20 7.81
N LEU A 90 15.74 -15.28 8.27
CA LEU A 90 14.59 -15.88 7.58
C LEU A 90 13.40 -14.91 7.54
N GLY A 91 13.09 -14.26 8.66
CA GLY A 91 12.01 -13.27 8.73
C GLY A 91 12.22 -12.10 7.76
N GLY A 92 13.45 -11.57 7.68
CA GLY A 92 13.81 -10.52 6.74
C GLY A 92 13.67 -10.94 5.27
N VAL A 93 14.16 -12.14 4.92
CA VAL A 93 14.04 -12.68 3.56
C VAL A 93 12.58 -12.90 3.18
N ILE A 94 11.78 -13.51 4.06
CA ILE A 94 10.35 -13.74 3.83
C ILE A 94 9.62 -12.41 3.63
N PHE A 95 9.94 -11.39 4.43
CA PHE A 95 9.36 -10.06 4.27
C PHE A 95 9.68 -9.45 2.90
N LEU A 96 10.93 -9.57 2.43
CA LEU A 96 11.32 -9.08 1.10
C LEU A 96 10.59 -9.82 -0.02
N ILE A 97 10.46 -11.15 0.09
CA ILE A 97 9.70 -11.96 -0.88
C ILE A 97 8.23 -11.52 -0.91
N LEU A 98 7.59 -11.40 0.26
CA LEU A 98 6.20 -10.96 0.34
C LEU A 98 5.99 -9.56 -0.25
N ARG A 99 6.95 -8.65 -0.03
CA ARG A 99 6.92 -7.31 -0.62
C ARG A 99 7.07 -7.34 -2.15
N ALA A 100 7.86 -8.26 -2.69
CA ALA A 100 8.05 -8.44 -4.13
C ALA A 100 6.83 -9.10 -4.80
N VAL A 101 6.28 -10.15 -4.19
CA VAL A 101 5.10 -10.89 -4.69
C VAL A 101 3.84 -10.04 -4.64
N PHE A 102 3.70 -9.24 -3.59
CA PHE A 102 2.60 -8.31 -3.44
C PHE A 102 3.14 -6.87 -3.56
N PRO A 103 3.35 -6.33 -4.78
CA PRO A 103 3.77 -4.95 -4.95
C PRO A 103 2.69 -4.00 -4.46
N TYR A 104 3.09 -2.91 -3.79
CA TYR A 104 2.15 -1.86 -3.40
C TYR A 104 1.79 -1.06 -4.65
N ARG A 105 0.50 -1.02 -5.00
CA ARG A 105 -0.01 -0.13 -6.03
C ARG A 105 -0.75 1.01 -5.35
N PRO A 106 -0.19 2.24 -5.32
CA PRO A 106 -0.91 3.38 -4.77
C PRO A 106 -2.21 3.57 -5.55
N ARG A 107 -3.31 3.82 -4.83
CA ARG A 107 -4.62 4.02 -5.47
C ARG A 107 -4.60 5.31 -6.28
N PHE A 108 -3.88 6.33 -5.83
CA PHE A 108 -3.80 7.63 -6.48
C PHE A 108 -2.36 7.99 -6.89
N ALA A 109 -1.72 7.10 -7.67
CA ALA A 109 -0.35 7.30 -8.17
C ALA A 109 -0.16 8.65 -8.88
N ASP A 110 -1.19 9.09 -9.60
CA ASP A 110 -1.14 10.23 -10.52
C ASP A 110 -1.18 11.60 -9.82
N ILE A 111 -1.34 11.66 -8.49
CA ILE A 111 -1.31 12.91 -7.69
C ILE A 111 0.09 13.19 -7.11
N ALA A 112 1.02 12.25 -7.25
CA ALA A 112 2.37 12.35 -6.71
C ALA A 112 3.36 13.04 -7.67
N GLY A 113 3.04 13.11 -8.96
CA GLY A 113 3.74 13.93 -9.96
C GLY A 113 3.18 15.35 -10.04
#